data_AF-A0A316TLV2-F1
#
_entry.id   AF-A0A316TLV2-F1
#
_cell.length_a   1.000
_cell.length_b   1.000
_cell.length_c   1.000
_cell.angle_alpha   90.00
_cell.angle_beta   90.00
_cell.angle_gamma   90.00
#
_symmetry.space_group_name_H-M   'P 1'
#
loop_
_entity.id
_entity.type
_entity.pdbx_description
1 polymer ?
#
loop_
_entity_poly.entity_id
_entity_poly.type
_entity_poly.pdbx_seq_one_letter_code
_entity_poly.pdbx_strand_id
1 'polypeptide(L)'
;MSTTTTATFRAAVVRTPAGPESVELVDVPVRQPGEGQLRVRIEAATVNPADVGVTDGFFHSIGMIDQPSHTGLGWDFAGTVLEAGAGVDLPTGARVAGIVPGFDRDFGSYAEEIVADRSWVAVVPDQLTAARATTVPLNALTADQVVGLLGDGDGRRLLVTGAAGAVGAYVVRLAAERGWTVTGLARPADEAFVRGLGADFTTETTDGWDAVADAAVLQEEAAALVRDGGVFVGVRPAALPETGRGVAVKAVSVEPDAERLDFLLRAAARGDLPTPVAGELPLADVVEALQLVAKGGYRGRYVLRP
;
A
#
# COMPACT_ATOMS: atom_id res chain seq x y z
N MET A 1 -19.14 7.41 -43.60
CA MET A 1 -18.65 7.94 -42.31
C MET A 1 -18.12 6.76 -41.53
N SER A 2 -16.80 6.60 -41.48
CA SER A 2 -16.16 5.51 -40.75
C SER A 2 -16.28 5.81 -39.26
N THR A 3 -17.07 5.03 -38.54
CA THR A 3 -17.10 5.06 -37.07
C THR A 3 -15.77 4.49 -36.60
N THR A 4 -14.80 5.35 -36.32
CA THR A 4 -13.59 4.94 -35.62
C THR A 4 -14.01 4.52 -34.22
N THR A 5 -14.16 3.22 -33.97
CA THR A 5 -14.38 2.70 -32.62
C THR A 5 -13.13 3.04 -31.81
N THR A 6 -13.27 3.97 -30.87
CA THR A 6 -12.21 4.27 -29.90
C THR A 6 -11.91 3.00 -29.13
N ALA A 7 -10.64 2.57 -29.08
CA ALA A 7 -10.24 1.42 -28.28
C ALA A 7 -10.57 1.68 -26.81
N THR A 8 -11.14 0.68 -26.13
CA THR A 8 -11.47 0.73 -24.71
C THR A 8 -10.75 -0.37 -23.93
N PHE A 9 -10.67 -0.20 -22.62
CA PHE A 9 -10.20 -1.18 -21.65
C PHE A 9 -11.11 -1.16 -20.43
N ARG A 10 -11.14 -2.23 -19.63
CA ARG A 10 -12.01 -2.32 -18.44
C ARG A 10 -11.34 -1.74 -17.19
N ALA A 11 -12.12 -1.05 -16.36
CA ALA A 11 -11.71 -0.56 -15.05
C ALA A 11 -12.84 -0.69 -14.02
N ALA A 12 -12.49 -0.89 -12.75
CA ALA A 12 -13.42 -0.96 -11.62
C ALA A 12 -13.63 0.42 -11.00
N VAL A 13 -14.90 0.77 -10.78
CA VAL A 13 -15.32 2.04 -10.20
C VAL A 13 -16.43 1.84 -9.17
N VAL A 14 -16.64 2.84 -8.32
CA VAL A 14 -17.78 2.93 -7.39
C VAL A 14 -18.52 4.23 -7.66
N ARG A 15 -19.83 4.16 -7.94
CA ARG A 15 -20.68 5.37 -8.10
C ARG A 15 -21.28 5.82 -6.78
N THR A 16 -21.91 4.86 -6.10
CA THR A 16 -22.52 5.06 -4.79
C THR A 16 -21.99 3.97 -3.87
N PRO A 17 -21.19 4.31 -2.85
CA PRO A 17 -20.61 3.31 -1.97
C PRO A 17 -21.70 2.62 -1.15
N ALA A 18 -21.73 1.28 -1.22
CA ALA A 18 -22.68 0.44 -0.48
C ALA A 18 -22.09 -0.92 -0.08
N GLY A 19 -20.75 -0.99 0.03
CA GLY A 19 -20.01 -2.22 0.25
C GLY A 19 -19.39 -2.79 -1.03
N PRO A 20 -18.66 -3.92 -0.96
CA PRO A 20 -17.99 -4.52 -2.11
C PRO A 20 -18.87 -4.75 -3.35
N GLU A 21 -20.17 -4.97 -3.16
CA GLU A 21 -21.14 -5.18 -4.25
C GLU A 21 -21.44 -3.89 -5.06
N SER A 22 -21.02 -2.72 -4.58
CA SER A 22 -21.19 -1.46 -5.31
C SER A 22 -20.14 -1.22 -6.41
N VAL A 23 -19.28 -2.20 -6.67
CA VAL A 23 -18.21 -2.10 -7.68
C VAL A 23 -18.76 -2.44 -9.06
N GLU A 24 -18.54 -1.54 -10.01
CA GLU A 24 -18.92 -1.70 -11.41
C GLU A 24 -17.65 -1.79 -12.27
N LEU A 25 -17.61 -2.73 -13.22
CA LEU A 25 -16.64 -2.69 -14.32
C LEU A 25 -17.19 -1.87 -15.47
N VAL A 26 -16.43 -0.88 -15.91
CA VAL A 26 -16.79 0.04 -17.00
C VAL A 26 -15.75 0.00 -18.11
N ASP A 27 -16.20 0.25 -19.34
CA ASP A 27 -15.33 0.49 -20.48
C ASP A 27 -14.78 1.93 -20.42
N VAL A 28 -13.46 2.05 -20.46
CA VAL A 28 -12.73 3.32 -20.42
C VAL A 28 -11.99 3.50 -21.74
N PRO A 29 -12.11 4.66 -22.41
CA PRO A 29 -11.35 4.91 -23.63
C PRO A 29 -9.85 4.98 -23.34
N VAL A 30 -9.04 4.36 -24.19
CA VAL A 30 -7.59 4.45 -24.11
C VAL A 30 -7.15 5.92 -24.27
N ARG A 31 -6.36 6.41 -23.31
CA ARG A 31 -5.77 7.75 -23.34
C ARG A 31 -4.27 7.67 -23.62
N GLN A 32 -3.74 8.63 -24.37
CA GLN A 32 -2.29 8.74 -24.56
C GLN A 32 -1.64 9.40 -23.35
N PRO A 33 -0.43 8.96 -22.93
CA PRO A 33 0.29 9.61 -21.84
C PRO A 33 0.72 11.03 -22.24
N GLY A 34 0.57 11.99 -21.32
CA GLY A 34 1.11 13.34 -21.46
C GLY A 34 2.61 13.43 -21.16
N GLU A 35 3.14 14.65 -21.14
CA GLU A 35 4.50 14.92 -20.65
C GLU A 35 4.66 14.45 -19.20
N GLY A 36 5.77 13.78 -18.89
CA GLY A 36 6.05 13.20 -17.58
C GLY A 36 5.25 11.92 -17.25
N GLN A 37 4.41 11.45 -18.17
CA GLN A 37 3.52 10.31 -17.95
C GLN A 37 3.88 9.09 -18.81
N LEU A 38 3.45 7.93 -18.35
CA LEU A 38 3.54 6.67 -19.08
C LEU A 38 2.20 5.94 -19.02
N ARG A 39 1.88 5.21 -20.09
CA ARG A 39 0.76 4.26 -20.09
C ARG A 39 1.29 2.86 -19.84
N VAL A 40 0.69 2.17 -18.89
CA VAL A 40 1.09 0.84 -18.44
C VAL A 40 -0.06 -0.12 -18.66
N ARG A 41 0.21 -1.28 -19.27
CA ARG A 41 -0.68 -2.43 -19.21
C ARG A 41 -0.50 -3.08 -17.85
N ILE A 42 -1.56 -3.10 -17.05
CA ILE A 42 -1.51 -3.68 -15.72
C ILE A 42 -1.57 -5.20 -15.86
N GLU A 43 -0.65 -5.88 -15.18
CA GLU A 43 -0.62 -7.34 -15.10
C GLU A 43 -1.08 -7.82 -13.72
N ALA A 44 -0.92 -7.00 -12.68
CA ALA A 44 -1.30 -7.33 -11.31
C ALA A 44 -1.61 -6.07 -10.49
N ALA A 45 -2.71 -6.08 -9.73
CA ALA A 45 -3.07 -5.02 -8.79
C ALA A 45 -3.35 -5.60 -7.40
N THR A 46 -2.71 -5.07 -6.36
CA THR A 46 -2.94 -5.55 -4.98
C THR A 46 -4.21 -4.96 -4.39
N VAL A 47 -4.97 -5.80 -3.69
CA VAL A 47 -6.14 -5.36 -2.91
C VAL A 47 -5.74 -4.94 -1.50
N ASN A 48 -6.12 -3.73 -1.10
CA ASN A 48 -5.79 -3.14 0.19
C ASN A 48 -7.03 -2.89 1.06
N PRO A 49 -6.89 -2.86 2.40
CA PRO A 49 -7.99 -2.47 3.30
C PRO A 49 -8.55 -1.07 2.99
N ALA A 50 -7.72 -0.17 2.45
CA ALA A 50 -8.14 1.15 2.00
C ALA A 50 -9.21 1.06 0.89
N ASP A 51 -9.12 0.07 0.00
CA ASP A 51 -10.10 -0.11 -1.09
C ASP A 51 -11.48 -0.53 -0.54
N VAL A 52 -11.52 -1.33 0.53
CA VAL A 52 -12.76 -1.65 1.26
C VAL A 52 -13.37 -0.39 1.89
N GLY A 53 -12.54 0.49 2.46
CA GLY A 53 -12.99 1.78 2.99
C GLY A 53 -13.58 2.70 1.91
N VAL A 54 -13.15 2.57 0.64
CA VAL A 54 -13.76 3.29 -0.48
C VAL A 54 -15.14 2.72 -0.77
N THR A 55 -15.26 1.39 -0.89
CA THR A 55 -16.53 0.72 -1.22
C THR A 55 -17.58 0.87 -0.11
N ASP A 56 -17.16 0.91 1.15
CA ASP A 56 -18.05 1.07 2.31
C ASP A 56 -18.41 2.54 2.57
N GLY A 57 -17.81 3.49 1.84
CA GLY A 57 -18.14 4.90 1.91
C GLY A 57 -17.43 5.67 3.03
N PHE A 58 -16.51 5.05 3.76
CA PHE A 58 -15.76 5.71 4.83
C PHE A 58 -15.04 6.96 4.32
N PHE A 59 -14.26 6.86 3.25
CA PHE A 59 -13.51 8.00 2.69
C PHE A 59 -14.40 9.11 2.10
N HIS A 60 -15.60 8.76 1.63
CA HIS A 60 -16.61 9.74 1.21
C HIS A 60 -17.15 10.51 2.42
N SER A 61 -17.46 9.80 3.52
CA SER A 61 -18.04 10.39 4.72
C SER A 61 -17.13 11.40 5.43
N ILE A 62 -15.81 11.26 5.28
CA ILE A 62 -14.81 12.16 5.87
C ILE A 62 -14.28 13.21 4.87
N GLY A 63 -14.88 13.30 3.68
CA GLY A 63 -14.55 14.32 2.67
C GLY A 63 -13.23 14.11 1.95
N MET A 64 -12.68 12.89 1.94
CA MET A 64 -11.48 12.56 1.16
C MET A 64 -11.79 12.16 -0.30
N ILE A 65 -13.06 11.97 -0.62
CA ILE A 65 -13.57 11.70 -1.97
C ILE A 65 -14.76 12.63 -2.21
N ASP A 66 -14.70 13.41 -3.29
CA ASP A 66 -15.74 14.36 -3.72
C ASP A 66 -16.07 14.20 -5.21
N GLN A 67 -15.77 13.03 -5.79
CA GLN A 67 -16.09 12.73 -7.18
C GLN A 67 -17.61 12.81 -7.45
N PRO A 68 -18.07 13.58 -8.45
CA PRO A 68 -19.49 13.78 -8.69
C PRO A 68 -20.18 12.61 -9.39
N SER A 69 -19.43 11.64 -9.94
CA SER A 69 -19.99 10.58 -10.80
C SER A 69 -19.56 9.16 -10.43
N HIS A 70 -18.27 8.97 -10.14
CA HIS A 70 -17.69 7.70 -9.77
C HIS A 70 -16.28 7.91 -9.21
N THR A 71 -15.80 6.95 -8.45
CA THR A 71 -14.42 6.89 -7.94
C THR A 71 -13.75 5.60 -8.37
N GLY A 72 -12.52 5.71 -8.86
CA GLY A 72 -11.69 4.59 -9.26
C GLY A 72 -11.05 3.84 -8.09
N LEU A 73 -10.98 2.51 -8.19
CA LEU A 73 -10.42 1.65 -7.15
C LEU A 73 -8.99 1.17 -7.44
N GLY A 74 -8.26 0.81 -6.37
CA GLY A 74 -6.94 0.20 -6.45
C GLY A 74 -5.80 1.21 -6.38
N TRP A 75 -4.82 0.90 -5.55
CA TRP A 75 -3.61 1.70 -5.35
C TRP A 75 -2.43 1.13 -6.11
N ASP A 76 -2.08 -0.13 -5.85
CA ASP A 76 -0.88 -0.75 -6.38
C ASP A 76 -1.09 -1.31 -7.77
N PHE A 77 -0.08 -1.17 -8.63
CA PHE A 77 0.00 -1.93 -9.87
C PHE A 77 1.42 -2.45 -10.12
N ALA A 78 1.50 -3.54 -10.86
CA ALA A 78 2.69 -3.98 -11.58
C ALA A 78 2.29 -4.38 -13.01
N GLY A 79 3.13 -4.06 -13.98
CA GLY A 79 2.80 -4.27 -15.39
C GLY A 79 3.92 -3.86 -16.34
N THR A 80 3.54 -3.64 -17.59
CA THR A 80 4.47 -3.35 -18.68
C THR A 80 4.16 -2.00 -19.33
N VAL A 81 5.18 -1.17 -19.53
CA VAL A 81 5.06 0.11 -20.23
C VAL A 81 4.61 -0.12 -21.67
N LEU A 82 3.49 0.46 -22.06
CA LEU A 82 2.99 0.48 -23.43
C LEU A 82 3.58 1.65 -24.20
N GLU A 83 3.55 2.83 -23.59
CA GLU A 83 3.92 4.09 -24.22
C GLU A 83 4.40 5.07 -23.15
N ALA A 84 5.35 5.92 -23.50
CA ALA A 84 5.93 6.92 -22.62
C ALA A 84 5.83 8.29 -23.29
N GLY A 85 5.37 9.29 -22.54
CA GLY A 85 5.36 10.67 -22.99
C GLY A 85 6.75 11.33 -22.89
N ALA A 86 6.82 12.60 -23.29
CA ALA A 86 8.06 13.37 -23.21
C ALA A 86 8.59 13.44 -21.77
N GLY A 87 9.91 13.40 -21.59
CA GLY A 87 10.54 13.50 -20.26
C GLY A 87 10.54 12.20 -19.42
N VAL A 88 9.96 11.11 -19.95
CA VAL A 88 9.95 9.80 -19.29
C VAL A 88 11.07 8.93 -19.83
N ASP A 89 11.96 8.47 -18.95
CA ASP A 89 13.14 7.66 -19.25
C ASP A 89 12.90 6.15 -19.15
N LEU A 90 11.68 5.69 -19.48
CA LEU A 90 11.29 4.28 -19.45
C LEU A 90 10.83 3.84 -20.85
N PRO A 91 11.51 2.85 -21.47
CA PRO A 91 11.14 2.39 -22.79
C PRO A 91 9.86 1.54 -22.76
N THR A 92 9.13 1.52 -23.88
CA THR A 92 8.08 0.51 -24.12
C THR A 92 8.63 -0.90 -23.88
N GLY A 93 7.85 -1.73 -23.20
CA GLY A 93 8.26 -3.09 -22.79
C GLY A 93 8.97 -3.15 -21.44
N ALA A 94 9.33 -2.02 -20.82
CA ALA A 94 9.87 -2.02 -19.46
C ALA A 94 8.82 -2.53 -18.46
N ARG A 95 9.27 -3.35 -17.50
CA ARG A 95 8.43 -3.84 -16.41
C ARG A 95 8.49 -2.86 -15.25
N VAL A 96 7.33 -2.41 -14.78
CA VAL A 96 7.22 -1.36 -13.76
C VAL A 96 6.21 -1.73 -12.69
N ALA A 97 6.38 -1.17 -11.51
CA ALA A 97 5.40 -1.19 -10.43
C ALA A 97 5.30 0.20 -9.80
N GLY A 98 4.14 0.52 -9.25
CA GLY A 98 3.88 1.85 -8.70
C GLY A 98 2.61 1.91 -7.87
N ILE A 99 2.37 3.09 -7.30
CA ILE A 99 1.11 3.43 -6.64
C ILE A 99 0.37 4.50 -7.45
N VAL A 100 -0.95 4.39 -7.52
CA VAL A 100 -1.82 5.51 -7.86
C VAL A 100 -2.09 6.25 -6.54
N PRO A 101 -1.69 7.53 -6.38
CA PRO A 101 -1.93 8.28 -5.15
C PRO A 101 -3.37 8.77 -5.04
N GLY A 102 -3.77 9.12 -3.82
CA GLY A 102 -5.03 9.79 -3.52
C GLY A 102 -6.28 8.92 -3.67
N PHE A 103 -7.34 9.26 -2.96
CA PHE A 103 -8.64 8.57 -3.08
C PHE A 103 -9.55 9.21 -4.13
N ASP A 104 -9.47 10.53 -4.31
CA ASP A 104 -10.36 11.31 -5.15
C ASP A 104 -9.90 11.30 -6.62
N ARG A 105 -10.24 10.24 -7.35
CA ARG A 105 -9.79 10.01 -8.73
C ARG A 105 -10.81 9.28 -9.58
N ASP A 106 -10.80 9.53 -10.89
CA ASP A 106 -11.66 8.84 -11.86
C ASP A 106 -11.37 7.33 -11.91
N PHE A 107 -10.09 6.95 -12.02
CA PHE A 107 -9.66 5.57 -12.19
C PHE A 107 -8.43 5.27 -11.32
N GLY A 108 -8.37 4.04 -10.79
CA GLY A 108 -7.22 3.51 -10.04
C GLY A 108 -6.62 2.29 -10.73
N SER A 109 -5.86 1.49 -9.98
CA SER A 109 -5.14 0.33 -10.53
C SER A 109 -5.99 -0.92 -10.76
N TYR A 110 -7.26 -0.93 -10.36
CA TYR A 110 -8.17 -2.02 -10.72
C TYR A 110 -8.66 -1.84 -12.15
N ALA A 111 -7.74 -1.95 -13.10
CA ALA A 111 -7.95 -1.69 -14.51
C ALA A 111 -6.98 -2.53 -15.36
N GLU A 112 -7.29 -2.65 -16.65
CA GLU A 112 -6.42 -3.29 -17.64
C GLU A 112 -5.25 -2.36 -18.06
N GLU A 113 -5.45 -1.05 -18.06
CA GLU A 113 -4.43 -0.04 -18.34
C GLU A 113 -4.52 1.15 -17.38
N ILE A 114 -3.39 1.83 -17.16
CA ILE A 114 -3.34 3.08 -16.37
C ILE A 114 -2.36 4.06 -17.00
N VAL A 115 -2.69 5.35 -16.93
CA VAL A 115 -1.72 6.44 -17.17
C VAL A 115 -1.20 6.88 -15.82
N ALA A 116 0.11 6.78 -15.62
CA ALA A 116 0.78 7.09 -14.36
C ALA A 116 1.86 8.15 -14.58
N ASP A 117 2.07 9.01 -13.58
CA ASP A 117 3.22 9.91 -13.58
C ASP A 117 4.51 9.13 -13.34
N ARG A 118 5.61 9.56 -13.96
CA ARG A 118 6.91 8.92 -13.84
C ARG A 118 7.42 8.85 -12.39
N SER A 119 7.04 9.80 -11.54
CA SER A 119 7.40 9.84 -10.11
C SER A 119 6.71 8.75 -9.29
N TRP A 120 5.70 8.08 -9.82
CA TRP A 120 4.94 7.04 -9.12
C TRP A 120 5.51 5.63 -9.34
N VAL A 121 6.38 5.47 -10.33
CA VAL A 121 6.77 4.16 -10.85
C VAL A 121 8.26 3.89 -10.72
N ALA A 122 8.58 2.63 -10.44
CA ALA A 122 9.93 2.11 -10.46
C ALA A 122 10.01 0.85 -11.31
N VAL A 123 11.23 0.52 -11.77
CA VAL A 123 11.48 -0.69 -12.55
C VAL A 123 11.36 -1.92 -11.67
N VAL A 124 10.68 -2.95 -12.18
CA VAL A 124 10.56 -4.24 -11.50
C VAL A 124 11.77 -5.11 -11.83
N PRO A 125 12.56 -5.55 -10.84
CA PRO A 125 13.63 -6.52 -11.06
C PRO A 125 13.11 -7.84 -11.63
N ASP A 126 13.91 -8.49 -12.49
CA ASP A 126 13.52 -9.72 -13.19
C ASP A 126 13.13 -10.88 -12.26
N GLN A 127 13.65 -10.87 -11.02
CA GLN A 127 13.39 -11.89 -10.00
C GLN A 127 11.98 -11.82 -9.41
N LEU A 128 11.26 -10.70 -9.58
CA LEU A 128 9.90 -10.53 -9.08
C LEU A 128 8.91 -10.76 -10.20
N THR A 129 7.90 -11.61 -9.97
CA THR A 129 6.71 -11.68 -10.83
C THR A 129 5.85 -10.43 -10.64
N ALA A 130 4.97 -10.11 -11.59
CA ALA A 130 4.03 -8.99 -11.42
C ALA A 130 3.20 -9.13 -10.13
N ALA A 131 2.70 -10.34 -9.84
CA ALA A 131 1.93 -10.64 -8.63
C ALA A 131 2.72 -10.33 -7.34
N ARG A 132 4.02 -10.65 -7.28
CA ARG A 132 4.86 -10.31 -6.13
C ARG A 132 5.24 -8.84 -6.10
N ALA A 133 5.57 -8.26 -7.25
CA ALA A 133 5.98 -6.87 -7.37
C ALA A 133 4.87 -5.91 -6.93
N THR A 134 3.60 -6.17 -7.30
CA THR A 134 2.47 -5.31 -6.92
C THR A 134 2.20 -5.31 -5.40
N THR A 135 2.75 -6.25 -4.62
CA THR A 135 2.58 -6.26 -3.15
C THR A 135 3.45 -5.25 -2.41
N VAL A 136 4.44 -4.68 -3.12
CA VAL A 136 5.48 -3.81 -2.56
C VAL A 136 5.02 -2.34 -2.44
N PRO A 137 4.50 -1.66 -3.48
CA PRO A 137 4.56 -0.21 -3.57
C PRO A 137 3.92 0.53 -2.38
N LEU A 138 2.62 0.37 -2.15
CA LEU A 138 1.89 1.06 -1.09
C LEU A 138 2.44 0.71 0.29
N ASN A 139 2.59 -0.59 0.58
CA ASN A 139 2.95 -1.06 1.91
C ASN A 139 4.41 -0.71 2.25
N ALA A 140 5.33 -0.84 1.30
CA ALA A 140 6.75 -0.58 1.53
C ALA A 140 7.04 0.93 1.60
N LEU A 141 6.41 1.75 0.76
CA LEU A 141 6.52 3.20 0.87
C LEU A 141 5.90 3.71 2.18
N THR A 142 4.75 3.16 2.59
CA THR A 142 4.15 3.48 3.90
C THR A 142 5.12 3.12 5.03
N ALA A 143 5.68 1.91 5.02
CA ALA A 143 6.62 1.47 6.06
C ALA A 143 7.90 2.32 6.09
N ASP A 144 8.44 2.67 4.93
CA ASP A 144 9.62 3.51 4.82
C ASP A 144 9.39 4.92 5.38
N GLN A 145 8.23 5.52 5.06
CA GLN A 145 7.85 6.83 5.57
C GLN A 145 7.56 6.78 7.09
N VAL A 146 6.97 5.69 7.59
CA VAL A 146 6.82 5.46 9.04
C VAL A 146 8.19 5.48 9.72
N VAL A 147 9.15 4.73 9.17
CA VAL A 147 10.52 4.68 9.69
C VAL A 147 11.24 6.02 9.54
N GLY A 148 10.98 6.78 8.49
CA GLY A 148 11.44 8.17 8.33
C GLY A 148 10.94 9.08 9.45
N LEU A 149 9.67 8.96 9.85
CA LEU A 149 9.07 9.77 10.92
C LEU A 149 9.55 9.36 12.32
N LEU A 150 9.94 8.09 12.51
CA LEU A 150 10.57 7.58 13.72
C LEU A 150 11.98 8.15 13.92
N GLY A 151 12.73 8.33 12.83
CA GLY A 151 14.14 8.71 12.85
C GLY A 151 15.06 7.55 13.22
N ASP A 152 16.31 7.86 13.55
CA ASP A 152 17.32 6.85 13.90
C ASP A 152 17.07 6.28 15.31
N GLY A 153 17.31 4.98 15.46
CA GLY A 153 16.98 4.26 16.68
C GLY A 153 17.99 4.48 17.81
N ASP A 154 19.28 4.56 17.51
CA ASP A 154 20.36 4.64 18.50
C ASP A 154 20.25 3.56 19.60
N GLY A 155 19.76 2.37 19.26
CA GLY A 155 19.52 1.26 20.18
C GLY A 155 18.24 1.35 21.00
N ARG A 156 17.46 2.44 20.87
CA ARG A 156 16.16 2.61 21.53
C ARG A 156 15.17 1.51 21.13
N ARG A 157 14.17 1.29 21.98
CA ARG A 157 13.19 0.21 21.82
C ARG A 157 11.98 0.65 20.99
N LEU A 158 11.75 -0.04 19.88
CA LEU A 158 10.57 0.14 19.03
C LEU A 158 9.61 -1.04 19.18
N LEU A 159 8.35 -0.76 19.47
CA LEU A 159 7.27 -1.71 19.28
C LEU A 159 6.64 -1.51 17.89
N VAL A 160 6.47 -2.59 17.13
CA VAL A 160 5.70 -2.57 15.87
C VAL A 160 4.42 -3.38 16.06
N THR A 161 3.26 -2.72 16.04
CA THR A 161 1.97 -3.42 16.07
C THR A 161 1.68 -4.03 14.71
N GLY A 162 1.01 -5.19 14.68
CA GLY A 162 0.71 -5.86 13.41
C GLY A 162 1.98 -6.25 12.64
N ALA A 163 3.05 -6.61 13.36
CA ALA A 163 4.37 -6.90 12.80
C ALA A 163 4.38 -8.01 11.73
N ALA A 164 3.36 -8.86 11.74
CA ALA A 164 3.15 -9.93 10.77
C ALA A 164 2.37 -9.50 9.51
N GLY A 165 1.84 -8.28 9.50
CA GLY A 165 1.02 -7.71 8.43
C GLY A 165 1.84 -7.03 7.34
N ALA A 166 1.15 -6.54 6.30
CA ALA A 166 1.77 -6.03 5.08
C ALA A 166 2.69 -4.82 5.30
N VAL A 167 2.29 -3.86 6.15
CA VAL A 167 3.12 -2.71 6.51
C VAL A 167 4.10 -3.08 7.62
N GLY A 168 3.61 -3.72 8.69
CA GLY A 168 4.41 -4.02 9.89
C GLY A 168 5.65 -4.86 9.60
N ALA A 169 5.56 -5.85 8.69
CA ALA A 169 6.71 -6.67 8.32
C ALA A 169 7.85 -5.86 7.68
N TYR A 170 7.51 -4.86 6.88
CA TYR A 170 8.49 -3.95 6.29
C TYR A 170 9.02 -2.95 7.32
N VAL A 171 8.17 -2.42 8.21
CA VAL A 171 8.62 -1.53 9.31
C VAL A 171 9.64 -2.25 10.17
N VAL A 172 9.40 -3.52 10.52
CA VAL A 172 10.35 -4.32 11.31
C VAL A 172 11.74 -4.34 10.66
N ARG A 173 11.81 -4.67 9.36
CA ARG A 173 13.07 -4.75 8.63
C ARG A 173 13.77 -3.40 8.51
N LEU A 174 13.03 -2.40 8.03
CA LEU A 174 13.58 -1.07 7.75
C LEU A 174 13.97 -0.33 9.04
N ALA A 175 13.24 -0.50 10.14
CA ALA A 175 13.58 0.12 11.42
C ALA A 175 14.84 -0.51 12.04
N ALA A 176 15.00 -1.84 11.93
CA ALA A 176 16.20 -2.51 12.40
C ALA A 176 17.46 -2.01 11.67
N GLU A 177 17.36 -1.76 10.36
CA GLU A 177 18.45 -1.15 9.57
C GLU A 177 18.81 0.27 10.02
N ARG A 178 17.87 0.99 10.66
CA ARG A 178 18.09 2.30 11.27
C ARG A 178 18.51 2.25 12.75
N GLY A 179 18.93 1.08 13.23
CA GLY A 179 19.47 0.91 14.59
C GLY A 179 18.42 0.87 15.70
N TRP A 180 17.15 0.60 15.38
CA TRP A 180 16.13 0.33 16.40
C TRP A 180 16.26 -1.09 16.94
N THR A 181 16.06 -1.25 18.26
CA THR A 181 15.81 -2.56 18.88
C THR A 181 14.33 -2.88 18.73
N VAL A 182 13.98 -3.70 17.73
CA VAL A 182 12.59 -3.92 17.33
C VAL A 182 11.96 -5.12 18.04
N THR A 183 10.78 -4.92 18.62
CA THR A 183 9.88 -5.99 19.06
C THR A 183 8.58 -5.92 18.25
N GLY A 184 8.23 -7.02 17.60
CA GLY A 184 6.98 -7.14 16.87
C GLY A 184 5.85 -7.68 17.75
N LEU A 185 4.75 -6.93 17.82
CA LEU A 185 3.49 -7.37 18.42
C LEU A 185 2.62 -8.01 17.33
N ALA A 186 2.37 -9.31 17.46
CA ALA A 186 1.54 -10.08 16.53
C ALA A 186 0.87 -11.29 17.20
N ARG A 187 0.13 -12.08 16.42
CA ARG A 187 -0.57 -13.27 16.94
C ARG A 187 0.43 -14.39 17.26
N PRO A 188 0.11 -15.32 18.17
CA PRO A 188 0.99 -16.45 18.50
C PRO A 188 1.47 -17.23 17.27
N ALA A 189 0.58 -17.43 16.29
CA ALA A 189 0.89 -18.15 15.05
C ALA A 189 1.94 -17.46 14.15
N ASP A 190 2.24 -16.19 14.40
CA ASP A 190 3.16 -15.39 13.60
C ASP A 190 4.57 -15.30 14.19
N GLU A 191 4.84 -15.91 15.35
CA GLU A 191 6.13 -15.81 16.06
C GLU A 191 7.32 -16.14 15.14
N ALA A 192 7.28 -17.31 14.50
CA ALA A 192 8.38 -17.76 13.65
C ALA A 192 8.65 -16.79 12.48
N PHE A 193 7.58 -16.17 11.94
CA PHE A 193 7.72 -15.19 10.87
C PHE A 193 8.34 -13.89 11.39
N VAL A 194 7.83 -13.33 12.48
CA VAL A 194 8.35 -12.07 13.05
C VAL A 194 9.80 -12.21 13.48
N ARG A 195 10.16 -13.32 14.14
CA ARG A 195 11.56 -13.63 14.49
C ARG A 195 12.43 -13.83 13.25
N GLY A 196 11.89 -14.45 12.21
CA GLY A 196 12.55 -14.57 10.91
C GLY A 196 12.85 -13.22 10.24
N LEU A 197 12.13 -12.15 10.62
CA LEU A 197 12.43 -10.78 10.21
C LEU A 197 13.58 -10.13 11.01
N GLY A 198 14.11 -10.80 12.03
CA GLY A 198 15.19 -10.28 12.87
C GLY A 198 14.73 -9.40 14.04
N ALA A 199 13.44 -9.44 14.38
CA ALA A 199 12.90 -8.76 15.57
C ALA A 199 12.62 -9.74 16.72
N ASP A 200 12.57 -9.18 17.93
CA ASP A 200 11.91 -9.85 19.04
C ASP A 200 10.41 -9.98 18.79
N PHE A 201 9.75 -10.88 19.51
CA PHE A 201 8.34 -11.18 19.33
C PHE A 201 7.60 -11.11 20.67
N THR A 202 6.38 -10.57 20.63
CA THR A 202 5.45 -10.67 21.74
C THR A 202 3.99 -10.76 21.26
N THR A 203 3.13 -11.35 22.09
CA THR A 203 1.67 -11.40 21.90
C THR A 203 0.94 -10.37 22.77
N GLU A 204 1.60 -9.91 23.83
CA GLU A 204 1.10 -8.93 24.78
C GLU A 204 2.22 -7.98 25.16
N THR A 205 1.89 -6.76 25.57
CA THR A 205 2.90 -5.78 25.92
C THR A 205 2.38 -4.82 26.96
N THR A 206 3.30 -4.30 27.77
CA THR A 206 3.07 -3.17 28.66
C THR A 206 3.57 -1.89 28.01
N ASP A 207 3.29 -0.77 28.67
CA ASP A 207 3.80 0.55 28.32
C ASP A 207 5.32 0.69 28.57
N GLY A 208 5.86 1.84 28.17
CA GLY A 208 7.27 2.21 28.39
C GLY A 208 8.16 2.13 27.14
N TRP A 209 7.59 2.01 25.95
CA TRP A 209 8.36 1.98 24.69
C TRP A 209 8.87 3.37 24.30
N ASP A 210 10.11 3.46 23.83
CA ASP A 210 10.66 4.72 23.30
C ASP A 210 9.86 5.19 22.09
N ALA A 211 9.45 4.25 21.24
CA ALA A 211 8.54 4.50 20.15
C ALA A 211 7.60 3.33 19.86
N VAL A 212 6.45 3.64 19.27
CA VAL A 212 5.49 2.67 18.73
C VAL A 212 5.19 3.03 17.28
N ALA A 213 5.36 2.05 16.38
CA ALA A 213 4.85 2.11 15.02
C ALA A 213 3.56 1.29 14.93
N ASP A 214 2.44 1.99 14.71
CA ASP A 214 1.12 1.38 14.73
C ASP A 214 0.64 0.98 13.32
N ALA A 215 1.04 -0.21 12.88
CA ALA A 215 0.60 -0.77 11.60
C ALA A 215 -0.67 -1.65 11.72
N ALA A 216 -1.10 -1.98 12.95
CA ALA A 216 -2.36 -2.66 13.21
C ALA A 216 -3.54 -1.70 13.42
N VAL A 217 -3.30 -0.39 13.42
CA VAL A 217 -4.33 0.64 13.62
C VAL A 217 -5.03 0.48 14.97
N LEU A 218 -4.23 0.27 16.02
CA LEU A 218 -4.69 0.25 17.41
C LEU A 218 -4.81 1.65 18.00
N GLN A 219 -4.29 2.70 17.36
CA GLN A 219 -4.51 4.10 17.70
C GLN A 219 -4.27 4.42 19.18
N GLU A 220 -5.29 4.81 19.94
CA GLU A 220 -5.20 5.20 21.35
C GLU A 220 -4.55 4.10 22.20
N GLU A 221 -4.91 2.84 21.99
CA GLU A 221 -4.31 1.70 22.69
C GLU A 221 -2.82 1.56 22.41
N ALA A 222 -2.39 1.78 21.16
CA ALA A 222 -0.96 1.76 20.81
C ALA A 222 -0.21 3.00 21.32
N ALA A 223 -0.84 4.18 21.27
CA ALA A 223 -0.26 5.42 21.78
C ALA A 223 -0.06 5.38 23.30
N ALA A 224 -0.94 4.68 24.04
CA ALA A 224 -0.80 4.45 25.46
C ALA A 224 0.47 3.65 25.83
N LEU A 225 0.99 2.83 24.91
CA LEU A 225 2.19 2.02 25.15
C LEU A 225 3.50 2.83 25.08
N VAL A 226 3.47 4.02 24.49
CA VAL A 226 4.63 4.89 24.37
C VAL A 226 4.94 5.52 25.73
N ARG A 227 6.21 5.60 26.12
CA ARG A 227 6.62 6.34 27.32
C ARG A 227 6.42 7.85 27.16
N ASP A 228 6.43 8.58 28.25
CA ASP A 228 6.37 10.05 28.23
C ASP A 228 7.54 10.62 27.41
N GLY A 229 7.24 11.62 26.57
CA GLY A 229 8.20 12.20 25.64
C GLY A 229 8.66 11.28 24.50
N GLY A 230 8.06 10.10 24.33
CA GLY A 230 8.36 9.16 23.25
C GLY A 230 7.70 9.52 21.92
N VAL A 231 7.71 8.58 20.97
CA VAL A 231 7.17 8.80 19.61
C VAL A 231 6.11 7.75 19.26
N PHE A 232 4.97 8.20 18.76
CA PHE A 232 3.97 7.36 18.12
C PHE A 232 3.92 7.68 16.62
N VAL A 233 3.95 6.66 15.77
CA VAL A 233 3.73 6.82 14.32
C VAL A 233 2.66 5.84 13.86
N GLY A 234 1.51 6.35 13.44
CA GLY A 234 0.42 5.54 12.89
C GLY A 234 0.27 5.64 11.36
N VAL A 235 -0.75 4.99 10.83
CA VAL A 235 -1.08 4.98 9.38
C VAL A 235 -2.48 5.55 9.09
N ARG A 236 -3.07 6.30 10.03
CA ARG A 236 -4.34 7.02 9.86
C ARG A 236 -4.20 8.49 10.25
N PRO A 237 -3.80 9.37 9.31
CA PRO A 237 -3.57 10.79 9.61
C PRO A 237 -4.82 11.57 9.98
N ALA A 238 -6.02 11.09 9.62
CA ALA A 238 -7.30 11.72 9.98
C ALA A 238 -7.76 11.42 11.41
N ALA A 239 -7.07 10.55 12.15
CA ALA A 239 -7.47 10.10 13.49
C ALA A 239 -6.22 9.96 14.38
N LEU A 240 -5.56 11.08 14.67
CA LEU A 240 -4.38 11.07 15.54
C LEU A 240 -4.82 10.95 17.01
N PRO A 241 -4.24 10.02 17.79
CA PRO A 241 -4.57 9.88 19.20
C PRO A 241 -4.03 11.04 20.04
N GLU A 242 -4.78 11.45 21.05
CA GLU A 242 -4.32 12.40 22.06
C GLU A 242 -3.71 11.67 23.26
N THR A 243 -2.52 12.10 23.70
CA THR A 243 -1.79 11.41 24.77
C THR A 243 -1.66 12.20 26.07
N GLY A 244 -1.56 13.54 25.99
CA GLY A 244 -1.32 14.41 27.16
C GLY A 244 0.03 14.21 27.86
N ARG A 245 0.94 13.40 27.30
CA ARG A 245 2.19 12.92 27.96
C ARG A 245 3.48 13.39 27.26
N GLY A 246 3.36 14.44 26.45
CA GLY A 246 4.47 14.94 25.62
C GLY A 246 4.92 13.97 24.52
N VAL A 247 4.13 12.95 24.20
CA VAL A 247 4.41 12.02 23.10
C VAL A 247 4.27 12.75 21.77
N ALA A 248 5.28 12.63 20.91
CA ALA A 248 5.20 13.11 19.53
C ALA A 248 4.33 12.14 18.71
N VAL A 249 3.10 12.53 18.41
CA VAL A 249 2.14 11.74 17.63
C VAL A 249 2.20 12.16 16.18
N LYS A 250 2.51 11.22 15.29
CA LYS A 250 2.59 11.42 13.84
C LYS A 250 1.82 10.31 13.13
N ALA A 251 1.50 10.53 11.86
CA ALA A 251 1.01 9.45 11.00
C ALA A 251 1.40 9.70 9.54
N VAL A 252 1.45 8.61 8.78
CA VAL A 252 1.75 8.65 7.35
C VAL A 252 0.46 8.80 6.54
N SER A 253 0.43 9.83 5.71
CA SER A 253 -0.28 9.80 4.43
C SER A 253 0.76 9.44 3.38
N VAL A 254 0.59 8.30 2.71
CA VAL A 254 1.64 7.77 1.82
C VAL A 254 1.76 8.61 0.57
N GLU A 255 2.98 9.09 0.32
CA GLU A 255 3.33 9.80 -0.91
C GLU A 255 4.11 8.88 -1.88
N PRO A 256 3.92 9.01 -3.21
CA PRO A 256 4.74 8.30 -4.19
C PRO A 256 6.20 8.77 -4.16
N ASP A 257 7.12 7.82 -4.25
CA ASP A 257 8.56 8.08 -4.41
C ASP A 257 9.18 6.99 -5.27
N ALA A 258 9.43 7.29 -6.55
CA ALA A 258 9.99 6.35 -7.51
C ALA A 258 11.40 5.87 -7.13
N GLU A 259 12.25 6.74 -6.59
CA GLU A 259 13.62 6.38 -6.21
C GLU A 259 13.60 5.42 -5.02
N ARG A 260 12.79 5.75 -4.01
CA ARG A 260 12.64 4.89 -2.86
C ARG A 260 11.97 3.57 -3.22
N LEU A 261 10.98 3.60 -4.11
CA LEU A 261 10.33 2.38 -4.57
C LEU A 261 11.29 1.46 -5.33
N ASP A 262 12.20 1.99 -6.15
CA ASP A 262 13.24 1.18 -6.81
C ASP A 262 14.13 0.46 -5.78
N PHE A 263 14.57 1.17 -4.74
CA PHE A 263 15.33 0.56 -3.65
C PHE A 263 14.55 -0.58 -2.96
N LEU A 264 13.28 -0.35 -2.65
CA LEU A 264 12.41 -1.31 -1.96
C LEU A 264 12.12 -2.54 -2.84
N LEU A 265 11.87 -2.36 -4.14
CA LEU A 265 11.70 -3.47 -5.08
C LEU A 265 12.98 -4.31 -5.20
N ARG A 266 14.16 -3.69 -5.22
CA ARG A 266 15.44 -4.42 -5.22
C ARG A 266 15.66 -5.19 -3.91
N ALA A 267 15.29 -4.62 -2.78
CA ALA A 267 15.35 -5.32 -1.49
C ALA A 267 14.40 -6.54 -1.47
N ALA A 268 13.18 -6.38 -1.98
CA ALA A 268 12.25 -7.49 -2.16
C ALA A 268 12.79 -8.58 -3.11
N ALA A 269 13.45 -8.19 -4.21
CA ALA A 269 14.06 -9.12 -5.16
C ALA A 269 15.21 -9.94 -4.56
N ARG A 270 15.94 -9.39 -3.58
CA ARG A 270 16.97 -10.11 -2.82
C ARG A 270 16.39 -11.01 -1.72
N GLY A 271 15.10 -10.87 -1.40
CA GLY A 271 14.43 -11.59 -0.33
C GLY A 271 14.51 -10.90 1.04
N ASP A 272 15.03 -9.67 1.10
CA ASP A 272 15.15 -8.90 2.34
C ASP A 272 13.76 -8.44 2.84
N LEU A 273 12.85 -8.17 1.90
CA LEU A 273 11.46 -7.77 2.15
C LEU A 273 10.49 -8.86 1.68
N PRO A 274 9.58 -9.34 2.55
CA PRO A 274 8.65 -10.42 2.21
C PRO A 274 7.57 -9.95 1.22
N THR A 275 7.36 -10.69 0.13
CA THR A 275 6.31 -10.44 -0.89
C THR A 275 5.28 -11.56 -0.99
N PRO A 276 4.59 -11.94 0.12
CA PRO A 276 3.64 -13.04 0.13
C PRO A 276 2.35 -12.71 -0.63
N VAL A 277 1.95 -13.60 -1.53
CA VAL A 277 0.66 -13.56 -2.24
C VAL A 277 -0.27 -14.58 -1.59
N ALA A 278 -1.43 -14.12 -1.10
CA ALA A 278 -2.45 -14.95 -0.46
C ALA A 278 -3.30 -15.69 -1.50
N GLY A 279 -3.55 -15.04 -2.62
CA GLY A 279 -4.33 -15.55 -3.74
C GLY A 279 -4.36 -14.57 -4.90
N GLU A 280 -4.60 -15.09 -6.09
CA GLU A 280 -4.75 -14.31 -7.32
C GLU A 280 -6.17 -14.55 -7.85
N LEU A 281 -6.89 -13.47 -8.17
CA LEU A 281 -8.23 -13.50 -8.73
C LEU A 281 -8.25 -12.68 -10.03
N PRO A 282 -9.10 -12.99 -11.02
CA PRO A 282 -9.28 -12.11 -12.16
C PRO A 282 -9.92 -10.78 -11.73
N LEU A 283 -9.71 -9.70 -12.47
CA LEU A 283 -10.32 -8.39 -12.21
C LEU A 283 -11.86 -8.46 -12.19
N ALA A 284 -12.45 -9.41 -12.92
CA ALA A 284 -13.89 -9.69 -12.89
C ALA A 284 -14.41 -10.08 -11.50
N ASP A 285 -13.55 -10.65 -10.66
CA ASP A 285 -13.88 -11.14 -9.31
C ASP A 285 -13.43 -10.13 -8.22
N VAL A 286 -13.30 -8.84 -8.57
CA VAL A 286 -12.91 -7.76 -7.65
C VAL A 286 -13.79 -7.71 -6.39
N VAL A 287 -15.09 -8.00 -6.52
CA VAL A 287 -16.03 -8.04 -5.40
C VAL A 287 -15.63 -9.14 -4.40
N GLU A 288 -15.34 -10.35 -4.88
CA GLU A 288 -14.90 -11.47 -4.03
C GLU A 288 -13.57 -11.13 -3.34
N ALA A 289 -12.61 -10.55 -4.08
CA ALA A 289 -11.32 -10.17 -3.52
C ALA A 289 -11.47 -9.14 -2.38
N LEU A 290 -12.34 -8.15 -2.55
CA LEU A 290 -12.67 -7.17 -1.50
C LEU A 290 -13.33 -7.81 -0.29
N GLN A 291 -14.25 -8.76 -0.49
CA GLN A 291 -14.89 -9.51 0.60
C GLN A 291 -13.87 -10.36 1.38
N LEU A 292 -12.94 -11.01 0.68
CA LEU A 292 -11.85 -11.77 1.30
C LEU A 292 -10.93 -10.86 2.12
N VAL A 293 -10.60 -9.67 1.60
CA VAL A 293 -9.81 -8.67 2.32
C VAL A 293 -10.54 -8.15 3.56
N ALA A 294 -11.83 -7.81 3.43
CA ALA A 294 -12.66 -7.32 4.52
C ALA A 294 -12.83 -8.36 5.65
N LYS A 295 -12.96 -9.64 5.31
CA LYS A 295 -13.06 -10.75 6.28
C LYS A 295 -11.77 -10.91 7.11
N GLY A 296 -10.61 -10.59 6.53
CA GLY A 296 -9.32 -10.77 7.19
C GLY A 296 -8.95 -12.24 7.43
N GLY A 297 -7.94 -12.47 8.29
CA GLY A 297 -7.55 -13.82 8.72
C GLY A 297 -6.66 -14.60 7.76
N TYR A 298 -6.08 -13.94 6.76
CA TYR A 298 -5.12 -14.51 5.80
C TYR A 298 -3.72 -13.95 6.01
N ARG A 299 -2.71 -14.58 5.40
CA ARG A 299 -1.35 -14.05 5.28
C ARG A 299 -1.03 -13.79 3.83
N GLY A 300 -0.36 -12.68 3.55
CA GLY A 300 -0.08 -12.23 2.20
C GLY A 300 -1.07 -11.22 1.67
N ARG A 301 -1.03 -10.99 0.36
CA ARG A 301 -1.88 -10.04 -0.35
C ARG A 301 -2.75 -10.75 -1.38
N TYR A 302 -4.00 -10.35 -1.50
CA TYR A 302 -4.81 -10.73 -2.65
C TYR A 302 -4.45 -9.82 -3.82
N VAL A 303 -4.34 -10.43 -5.00
CA VAL A 303 -3.92 -9.75 -6.23
C VAL A 303 -4.97 -9.97 -7.31
N LEU A 304 -5.35 -8.90 -7.99
CA LEU A 304 -6.22 -8.91 -9.16
C LEU A 304 -5.37 -9.03 -10.44
N ARG A 305 -5.85 -9.83 -11.39
CA ARG A 305 -5.27 -10.06 -12.71
C ARG A 305 -6.25 -9.54 -13.78
N PRO A 306 -5.95 -8.42 -14.45
CA PRO A 306 -6.82 -7.89 -15.51
C PRO A 306 -7.03 -8.86 -16.68
#